data_AF-A0A956R093-F1
#
_entry.id   AF-A0A956R093-F1
#
_cell.length_a   1.000
_cell.length_b   1.000
_cell.length_c   1.000
_cell.angle_alpha   90.00
_cell.angle_beta   90.00
_cell.angle_gamma   90.00
#
_symmetry.space_group_name_H-M   'P 1'
#
loop_
_entity.id
_entity.type
_entity.pdbx_description
1 polymer ?
#
loop_
_entity_poly.entity_id
_entity_poly.type
_entity_poly.pdbx_seq_one_letter_code
_entity_poly.pdbx_strand_id
1 'polypeptide(L)'
;MNTISRDIVMQDLLTAMQERLWAGDKARRGSVVWQDRGAEVVVYPASLRLRMDAGWLVSALELESDQTGRETLELVFNLGKANQGDGLTATTTLEGDDPSGLRTRWAEPVQAALWDGVLDAIESVLADARRKDKKVGTRLVLAGFTGSAQALQLTLAEVAS
;
A
#
# COMPACT_ATOMS: atom_id res chain seq x y z
N MET A 1 19.33 -11.17 19.25
CA MET A 1 18.00 -10.57 18.98
C MET A 1 17.13 -11.67 18.41
N ASN A 2 16.01 -12.00 19.08
CA ASN A 2 15.10 -13.03 18.59
C ASN A 2 14.17 -12.40 17.55
N THR A 3 13.97 -13.08 16.41
CA THR A 3 13.15 -12.56 15.30
C THR A 3 12.02 -13.51 14.94
N ILE A 4 10.87 -12.94 14.57
CA ILE A 4 9.65 -13.67 14.21
C ILE A 4 9.19 -13.19 12.83
N SER A 5 8.90 -14.13 11.93
CA SER A 5 8.31 -13.81 10.61
C SER A 5 6.78 -13.79 10.67
N ARG A 6 6.17 -12.86 9.95
CA ARG A 6 4.73 -12.76 9.71
C ARG A 6 4.47 -12.42 8.25
N ASP A 7 3.42 -12.97 7.67
CA ASP A 7 3.04 -12.66 6.30
C ASP A 7 1.75 -11.83 6.29
N ILE A 8 1.72 -10.81 5.42
CA ILE A 8 0.50 -10.13 5.00
C ILE A 8 0.14 -10.69 3.63
N VAL A 9 -0.98 -11.40 3.54
CA VAL A 9 -1.45 -11.94 2.26
C VAL A 9 -1.99 -10.81 1.38
N MET A 10 -1.97 -11.01 0.06
CA MET A 10 -2.39 -9.97 -0.90
C MET A 10 -3.79 -9.42 -0.66
N GLN A 11 -4.70 -10.24 -0.15
CA GLN A 11 -6.07 -9.81 0.13
C GLN A 11 -6.15 -8.78 1.27
N ASP A 12 -5.35 -8.98 2.33
CA ASP A 12 -5.31 -8.04 3.45
C ASP A 12 -4.66 -6.73 3.02
N LEU A 13 -3.61 -6.81 2.20
CA LEU A 13 -2.96 -5.64 1.62
C LEU A 13 -3.91 -4.86 0.69
N LEU A 14 -4.63 -5.57 -0.19
CA LEU A 14 -5.65 -4.98 -1.06
C LEU A 14 -6.71 -4.24 -0.23
N THR A 15 -7.20 -4.89 0.82
CA THR A 15 -8.21 -4.31 1.70
C THR A 15 -7.70 -3.01 2.33
N ALA A 16 -6.51 -3.02 2.94
CA ALA A 16 -5.94 -1.84 3.57
C ALA A 16 -5.70 -0.68 2.58
N MET A 17 -5.24 -0.98 1.37
CA MET A 17 -5.07 0.03 0.32
C MET A 17 -6.41 0.60 -0.17
N GLN A 18 -7.43 -0.24 -0.36
CA GLN A 18 -8.79 0.21 -0.70
C GLN A 18 -9.40 1.10 0.38
N GLU A 19 -9.19 0.78 1.65
CA GLU A 19 -9.64 1.61 2.78
C GLU A 19 -9.12 3.04 2.70
N ARG A 20 -7.84 3.21 2.33
CA ARG A 20 -7.25 4.54 2.14
C ARG A 20 -7.79 5.26 0.92
N LEU A 21 -8.05 4.53 -0.17
CA LEU A 21 -8.63 5.12 -1.38
C LEU A 21 -10.02 5.72 -1.14
N TRP A 22 -10.80 5.17 -0.20
CA TRP A 22 -12.10 5.73 0.17
C TRP A 22 -12.00 7.10 0.85
N ALA A 23 -10.83 7.54 1.31
CA ALA A 23 -10.62 8.86 1.93
C ALA A 23 -11.63 9.20 3.05
N GLY A 24 -12.09 8.18 3.79
CA GLY A 24 -13.08 8.32 4.86
C GLY A 24 -14.54 8.32 4.41
N ASP A 25 -14.84 8.17 3.12
CA ASP A 25 -16.20 7.95 2.63
C ASP A 25 -16.75 6.62 3.16
N LYS A 26 -17.66 6.72 4.14
CA LYS A 26 -18.31 5.57 4.78
C LYS A 26 -19.39 4.95 3.91
N ALA A 27 -19.91 5.66 2.92
CA ALA A 27 -21.01 5.18 2.10
C ALA A 27 -20.55 4.18 1.03
N ARG A 28 -19.28 4.27 0.59
CA ARG A 28 -18.61 3.34 -0.33
C ARG A 28 -19.46 2.95 -1.54
N ARG A 29 -20.04 3.95 -2.22
CA ARG A 29 -21.05 3.75 -3.28
C ARG A 29 -20.44 3.40 -4.64
N GLY A 30 -19.37 2.63 -4.66
CA GLY A 30 -18.66 2.20 -5.88
C GLY A 30 -17.53 3.12 -6.34
N SER A 31 -17.62 4.43 -6.07
CA SER A 31 -16.56 5.42 -6.33
C SER A 31 -16.56 6.53 -5.29
N VAL A 32 -15.48 7.29 -5.24
CA VAL A 32 -15.32 8.48 -4.38
C VAL A 32 -14.69 9.61 -5.20
N VAL A 33 -15.15 10.84 -4.99
CA VAL A 33 -14.56 12.01 -5.65
C VAL A 33 -13.46 12.58 -4.77
N TRP A 34 -12.26 12.70 -5.32
CA TRP A 34 -11.16 13.42 -4.71
C TRP A 34 -11.06 14.81 -5.33
N GLN A 35 -10.66 15.78 -4.52
CA GLN A 35 -10.48 17.17 -4.95
C GLN A 35 -9.09 17.65 -4.53
N ASP A 36 -8.38 18.29 -5.47
CA ASP A 36 -7.14 19.00 -5.19
C ASP A 36 -7.10 20.29 -6.00
N ARG A 37 -6.91 21.42 -5.30
CA ARG A 37 -6.74 22.76 -5.90
C ARG A 37 -7.72 23.06 -7.06
N GLY A 38 -8.99 22.73 -6.87
CA GLY A 38 -10.05 23.02 -7.84
C GLY A 38 -10.16 22.08 -9.03
N ALA A 39 -9.44 20.96 -9.06
CA ALA A 39 -9.77 19.86 -9.99
C ALA A 39 -10.23 18.63 -9.21
N GLU A 40 -11.04 17.84 -9.88
CA GLU A 40 -11.69 16.66 -9.32
C GLU A 40 -11.26 15.40 -10.09
N VAL A 41 -11.24 14.28 -9.38
CA VAL A 41 -11.11 12.96 -9.99
C VAL A 41 -12.05 12.00 -9.29
N VAL A 42 -12.72 11.17 -10.06
CA VAL A 42 -13.46 10.03 -9.55
C VAL A 42 -12.48 8.88 -9.40
N VAL A 43 -12.31 8.40 -8.17
CA VAL A 43 -11.53 7.21 -7.85
C VAL A 43 -12.49 6.02 -7.77
N TYR A 44 -12.10 4.87 -8.33
CA TYR A 44 -12.86 3.62 -8.21
C TYR A 44 -12.10 2.61 -7.33
N PRO A 45 -12.18 2.67 -5.99
CA PRO A 45 -11.37 1.81 -5.11
C PRO A 45 -11.55 0.31 -5.38
N ALA A 46 -12.77 -0.12 -5.74
CA ALA A 46 -13.06 -1.51 -6.08
C ALA A 46 -12.35 -2.00 -7.35
N SER A 47 -11.86 -1.10 -8.21
CA SER A 47 -11.07 -1.44 -9.40
C SER A 47 -9.61 -1.75 -9.09
N LEU A 48 -9.13 -1.46 -7.86
CA LEU A 48 -7.74 -1.67 -7.47
C LEU A 48 -7.35 -3.13 -7.68
N ARG A 49 -6.34 -3.36 -8.51
CA ARG A 49 -5.70 -4.66 -8.71
C ARG A 49 -4.27 -4.58 -8.22
N LEU A 50 -3.84 -5.58 -7.46
CA LEU A 50 -2.47 -5.71 -6.98
C LEU A 50 -1.81 -6.95 -7.56
N ARG A 51 -0.55 -6.83 -7.93
CA ARG A 51 0.32 -7.94 -8.29
C ARG A 51 1.64 -7.78 -7.55
N MET A 52 2.05 -8.84 -6.85
CA MET A 52 3.37 -8.90 -6.23
C MET A 52 4.30 -9.73 -7.11
N ASP A 53 5.50 -9.23 -7.34
CA ASP A 53 6.49 -9.88 -8.19
C ASP A 53 7.90 -9.58 -7.70
N ALA A 54 8.53 -10.58 -7.07
CA ALA A 54 9.93 -10.54 -6.64
C ALA A 54 10.34 -9.21 -5.94
N GLY A 55 9.61 -8.80 -4.90
CA GLY A 55 9.90 -7.58 -4.15
C GLY A 55 9.27 -6.30 -4.73
N TRP A 56 8.58 -6.39 -5.86
CA TRP A 56 7.81 -5.29 -6.43
C TRP A 56 6.32 -5.50 -6.21
N LEU A 57 5.64 -4.44 -5.77
CA LEU A 57 4.19 -4.38 -5.73
C LEU A 57 3.72 -3.48 -6.87
N VAL A 58 3.04 -4.06 -7.84
CA VAL A 58 2.40 -3.32 -8.93
C VAL A 58 0.93 -3.15 -8.58
N SER A 59 0.45 -1.91 -8.62
CA SER A 59 -0.95 -1.56 -8.45
C SER A 59 -1.51 -0.93 -9.72
N ALA A 60 -2.73 -1.30 -10.08
CA ALA A 60 -3.49 -0.67 -11.15
C ALA A 60 -4.84 -0.19 -10.58
N LEU A 61 -5.15 1.09 -10.77
CA LEU A 61 -6.35 1.74 -10.25
C LEU A 61 -7.03 2.53 -11.36
N GLU A 62 -8.34 2.38 -11.49
CA GLU A 62 -9.10 3.20 -12.42
C GLU A 62 -9.48 4.55 -11.79
N LEU A 63 -9.27 5.60 -12.57
CA LEU A 63 -9.57 6.99 -12.26
C LEU A 63 -10.35 7.59 -13.44
N GLU A 64 -11.22 8.55 -13.16
CA GLU A 64 -11.95 9.27 -14.21
C GLU A 64 -11.97 10.76 -13.92
N SER A 65 -11.70 11.57 -14.95
CA SER A 65 -11.89 13.01 -14.89
C SER A 65 -12.67 13.49 -16.12
N ASP A 66 -13.36 14.62 -15.99
CA ASP A 66 -14.21 15.17 -17.06
C ASP A 66 -13.46 15.40 -18.39
N GLN A 67 -12.14 15.60 -18.33
CA GLN A 67 -11.32 15.89 -19.51
C GLN A 67 -10.76 14.64 -20.19
N THR A 68 -10.70 13.52 -19.48
CA THR A 68 -9.89 12.36 -19.88
C THR A 68 -10.73 11.09 -20.03
N GLY A 69 -11.90 11.06 -19.41
CA GLY A 69 -12.66 9.83 -19.22
C GLY A 69 -11.92 8.86 -18.29
N ARG A 70 -12.34 7.60 -18.32
CA ARG A 70 -11.84 6.55 -17.42
C ARG A 70 -10.50 5.99 -17.91
N GLU A 71 -9.46 6.18 -17.10
CA GLU A 71 -8.09 5.74 -17.36
C GLU A 71 -7.58 4.86 -16.22
N THR A 72 -6.59 4.00 -16.49
CA THR A 72 -5.90 3.20 -15.47
C THR A 72 -4.58 3.87 -15.10
N LEU A 73 -4.42 4.21 -13.82
CA LEU A 73 -3.16 4.62 -13.22
C LEU A 73 -2.44 3.39 -12.68
N GLU A 74 -1.26 3.12 -13.22
CA GLU A 74 -0.35 2.09 -12.71
C GLU A 74 0.76 2.73 -11.87
N LEU A 75 1.00 2.15 -10.70
CA LEU A 75 2.06 2.55 -9.77
C LEU A 75 2.82 1.29 -9.36
N VAL A 76 4.15 1.39 -9.34
CA VAL A 76 5.05 0.31 -8.97
C VAL A 76 5.77 0.71 -7.69
N PHE A 77 5.71 -0.12 -6.65
CA PHE A 77 6.42 0.08 -5.38
C PHE A 77 7.53 -0.95 -5.24
N ASN A 78 8.75 -0.49 -4.94
CA ASN A 78 9.82 -1.39 -4.52
C ASN A 78 9.73 -1.70 -3.02
N LEU A 79 9.34 -2.92 -2.66
CA LEU A 79 9.27 -3.38 -1.26
C LEU A 79 10.54 -4.09 -0.80
N GLY A 80 11.56 -4.17 -1.66
CA GLY A 80 12.78 -4.91 -1.39
C GLY A 80 12.62 -6.42 -1.53
N LYS A 81 13.75 -7.09 -1.79
CA LYS A 81 13.85 -8.56 -1.87
C LYS A 81 14.53 -9.09 -0.61
N ALA A 82 14.25 -10.35 -0.28
CA ALA A 82 15.03 -11.08 0.71
C ALA A 82 16.54 -10.94 0.40
N ASN A 83 17.31 -10.56 1.42
CA ASN A 83 18.77 -10.34 1.37
C ASN A 83 19.26 -9.11 0.58
N GLN A 84 18.38 -8.17 0.19
CA GLN A 84 18.78 -6.92 -0.51
C GLN A 84 18.52 -5.63 0.29
N GLY A 85 18.12 -5.73 1.56
CA GLY A 85 17.88 -4.59 2.46
C GLY A 85 16.45 -4.60 3.06
N ASP A 86 16.24 -3.79 4.08
CA ASP A 86 15.09 -3.89 5.02
C ASP A 86 13.76 -3.29 4.50
N GLY A 87 13.57 -3.21 3.18
CA GLY A 87 12.32 -2.71 2.56
C GLY A 87 12.07 -1.20 2.73
N LEU A 88 13.03 -0.45 3.27
CA LEU A 88 12.90 0.97 3.63
C LEU A 88 12.85 1.95 2.44
N THR A 89 12.75 1.47 1.19
CA THR A 89 12.76 2.33 0.00
C THR A 89 11.70 1.91 -1.01
N ALA A 90 10.45 2.32 -0.75
CA ALA A 90 9.43 2.30 -1.78
C ALA A 90 9.66 3.45 -2.77
N THR A 91 10.13 3.08 -3.96
CA THR A 91 10.21 4.01 -5.10
C THR A 91 9.03 3.79 -6.00
N THR A 92 8.39 4.87 -6.45
CA THR A 92 7.33 4.86 -7.47
C THR A 92 7.93 4.94 -8.87
N THR A 93 7.32 4.29 -9.86
CA THR A 93 7.56 4.60 -11.27
C THR A 93 6.21 4.75 -11.95
N LEU A 94 6.05 5.85 -12.68
CA LEU A 94 4.93 6.11 -13.57
C LEU A 94 5.40 5.82 -14.99
N GLU A 95 4.73 4.91 -15.70
CA GLU A 95 5.08 4.56 -17.08
C GLU A 95 4.06 5.14 -18.09
N GLY A 96 4.55 5.56 -19.26
CA GLY A 96 3.76 5.92 -20.45
C GLY A 96 3.57 7.42 -20.72
N ASP A 97 2.94 7.73 -21.87
CA ASP A 97 2.55 9.09 -22.28
C ASP A 97 1.30 9.56 -21.54
N ASP A 98 1.32 10.76 -20.97
CA ASP A 98 0.23 11.36 -20.18
C ASP A 98 -0.37 12.59 -20.89
N PRO A 99 -0.96 12.43 -22.09
CA PRO A 99 -1.53 13.56 -22.82
C PRO A 99 -2.72 14.20 -22.09
N SER A 100 -3.32 13.45 -21.17
CA SER A 100 -4.49 13.80 -20.39
C SER A 100 -4.14 14.61 -19.13
N GLY A 101 -2.87 14.53 -18.67
CA GLY A 101 -2.39 15.16 -17.44
C GLY A 101 -2.91 14.51 -16.15
N LEU A 102 -3.75 13.47 -16.27
CA LEU A 102 -4.38 12.79 -15.14
C LEU A 102 -3.31 12.15 -14.25
N ARG A 103 -2.32 11.48 -14.84
CA ARG A 103 -1.26 10.85 -14.05
C ARG A 103 -0.36 11.89 -13.40
N THR A 104 0.05 12.91 -14.15
CA THR A 104 0.88 14.01 -13.64
C THR A 104 0.27 14.66 -12.41
N ARG A 105 -1.06 14.79 -12.36
CA ARG A 105 -1.76 15.45 -11.26
C ARG A 105 -2.08 14.53 -10.10
N TRP A 106 -2.54 13.31 -10.37
CA TRP A 106 -3.14 12.44 -9.35
C TRP A 106 -2.23 11.29 -8.90
N ALA A 107 -1.09 11.06 -9.56
CA ALA A 107 -0.17 10.00 -9.18
C ALA A 107 0.35 10.14 -7.75
N GLU A 108 0.80 11.33 -7.35
CA GLU A 108 1.36 11.54 -6.01
C GLU A 108 0.31 11.35 -4.90
N PRO A 109 -0.90 11.96 -4.97
CA PRO A 109 -1.96 11.69 -4.00
C PRO A 109 -2.36 10.20 -3.93
N VAL A 110 -2.48 9.52 -5.08
CA VAL A 110 -2.82 8.10 -5.11
C VAL A 110 -1.70 7.27 -4.51
N GLN A 111 -0.45 7.53 -4.88
CA GLN A 111 0.71 6.85 -4.32
C GLN A 111 0.76 7.01 -2.80
N ALA A 112 0.53 8.21 -2.28
CA ALA A 112 0.51 8.45 -0.84
C ALA A 112 -0.58 7.61 -0.15
N ALA A 113 -1.81 7.62 -0.67
CA ALA A 113 -2.90 6.82 -0.11
C ALA A 113 -2.63 5.30 -0.17
N LEU A 114 -2.09 4.82 -1.29
CA LEU A 114 -1.72 3.42 -1.45
C LEU A 114 -0.58 3.02 -0.50
N TRP A 115 0.42 3.89 -0.33
CA TRP A 115 1.52 3.65 0.60
C TRP A 115 1.06 3.64 2.06
N ASP A 116 0.21 4.58 2.45
CA ASP A 116 -0.45 4.57 3.75
C ASP A 116 -1.21 3.26 4.01
N GLY A 117 -1.83 2.69 2.97
CA GLY A 117 -2.50 1.38 3.06
C GLY A 117 -1.53 0.23 3.32
N VAL A 118 -0.33 0.26 2.73
CA VAL A 118 0.75 -0.70 3.05
C VAL A 118 1.13 -0.58 4.53
N LEU A 119 1.32 0.65 5.02
CA LEU A 119 1.70 0.91 6.41
C LEU A 119 0.61 0.46 7.39
N ASP A 120 -0.66 0.72 7.09
CA ASP A 120 -1.79 0.26 7.91
C ASP A 120 -1.83 -1.27 8.04
N ALA A 121 -1.58 -1.99 6.95
CA ALA A 121 -1.53 -3.45 6.96
C ALA A 121 -0.41 -3.95 7.89
N ILE A 122 0.79 -3.34 7.80
CA ILE A 122 1.94 -3.65 8.65
C ILE A 122 1.62 -3.38 10.12
N GLU A 123 1.05 -2.21 10.42
CA GLU A 123 0.66 -1.82 11.77
C GLU A 123 -0.38 -2.76 12.37
N SER A 124 -1.36 -3.18 11.58
CA SER A 124 -2.39 -4.14 11.98
C SER A 124 -1.78 -5.48 12.41
N VAL A 125 -0.89 -6.05 11.59
CA VAL A 125 -0.21 -7.32 11.89
C VAL A 125 0.72 -7.19 13.10
N LEU A 126 1.43 -6.06 13.23
CA LEU A 126 2.29 -5.81 14.39
C LEU A 126 1.47 -5.66 15.68
N ALA A 127 0.34 -4.96 15.63
CA ALA A 127 -0.57 -4.84 16.76
C ALA A 127 -1.13 -6.20 17.17
N ASP A 128 -1.52 -7.03 16.22
CA ASP A 128 -1.97 -8.40 16.47
C ASP A 128 -0.89 -9.29 17.08
N ALA A 129 0.34 -9.20 16.57
CA ALA A 129 1.47 -9.95 17.13
C ALA A 129 1.74 -9.54 18.58
N ARG A 130 1.73 -8.23 18.87
CA ARG A 130 1.88 -7.69 20.24
C ARG A 130 0.74 -8.12 21.17
N ARG A 131 -0.51 -8.18 20.69
CA ARG A 131 -1.65 -8.68 21.48
C ARG A 131 -1.49 -10.15 21.87
N LYS A 132 -0.90 -10.95 20.97
CA LYS A 132 -0.72 -12.40 21.17
C LYS A 132 0.55 -12.72 21.98
N ASP A 133 1.55 -11.85 21.96
CA ASP A 133 2.78 -12.01 22.74
C ASP A 133 2.53 -11.68 24.21
N LYS A 134 2.70 -12.67 25.10
CA LYS A 134 2.48 -12.54 26.55
C LYS A 134 3.77 -12.41 27.34
N LYS A 135 4.92 -12.26 26.68
CA LYS A 135 6.21 -12.14 27.34
C LYS A 135 6.33 -10.79 28.05
N VAL A 136 6.67 -10.84 29.33
CA VAL A 136 6.91 -9.65 30.17
C VAL A 136 8.35 -9.17 29.97
N GLY A 137 8.55 -7.86 29.82
CA GLY A 137 9.89 -7.24 29.69
C GLY A 137 10.45 -7.19 28.26
N THR A 138 9.65 -7.55 27.26
CA THR A 138 10.03 -7.49 25.84
C THR A 138 8.96 -6.79 25.02
N ARG A 139 9.39 -6.06 23.97
CA ARG A 139 8.51 -5.43 22.99
C ARG A 139 8.87 -5.90 21.59
N LEU A 140 7.85 -6.32 20.84
CA LEU A 140 7.99 -6.57 19.41
C LEU A 140 8.04 -5.26 18.63
N VAL A 141 9.06 -5.10 17.80
CA VAL A 141 9.22 -3.99 16.85
C VAL A 141 9.34 -4.54 15.42
N LEU A 142 8.96 -3.74 14.43
CA LEU A 142 9.25 -4.05 13.03
C LEU A 142 10.75 -3.88 12.80
N ALA A 143 11.43 -4.95 12.41
CA ALA A 143 12.84 -4.93 12.02
C ALA A 143 13.02 -4.68 10.52
N GLY A 144 12.03 -5.06 9.70
CA GLY A 144 12.02 -4.83 8.27
C GLY A 144 10.89 -5.59 7.59
N PHE A 145 10.72 -5.37 6.29
CA PHE A 145 9.80 -6.15 5.47
C PHE A 145 10.34 -6.35 4.05
N THR A 146 9.86 -7.38 3.36
CA THR A 146 10.22 -7.68 1.97
C THR A 146 9.04 -8.25 1.20
N GLY A 147 8.97 -8.00 -0.10
CA GLY A 147 7.98 -8.64 -0.97
C GLY A 147 8.42 -10.04 -1.42
N SER A 148 7.51 -11.01 -1.34
CA SER A 148 7.62 -12.35 -1.95
C SER A 148 6.73 -12.45 -3.19
N ALA A 149 6.57 -13.62 -3.82
CA ALA A 149 5.63 -13.75 -4.95
C ALA A 149 4.14 -13.65 -4.55
N GLN A 150 3.82 -13.83 -3.26
CA GLN A 150 2.42 -14.03 -2.81
C GLN A 150 2.04 -13.20 -1.57
N ALA A 151 3.00 -12.57 -0.91
CA ALA A 151 2.79 -11.87 0.35
C ALA A 151 3.86 -10.81 0.61
N LEU A 152 3.52 -9.86 1.48
CA LEU A 152 4.48 -8.99 2.14
C LEU A 152 4.94 -9.67 3.43
N GLN A 153 6.23 -9.99 3.52
CA GLN A 153 6.82 -10.68 4.66
C GLN A 153 7.40 -9.65 5.62
N LEU A 154 7.01 -9.74 6.89
CA LEU A 154 7.48 -8.87 7.96
C LEU A 154 8.45 -9.62 8.85
N THR A 155 9.58 -8.99 9.16
CA THR A 155 10.50 -9.44 10.20
C THR A 155 10.26 -8.61 11.44
N LEU A 156 9.82 -9.26 12.52
CA LEU A 156 9.63 -8.63 13.82
C LEU A 156 10.78 -9.01 14.75
N ALA A 157 11.29 -8.06 15.53
CA ALA A 157 12.34 -8.30 16.51
C ALA A 157 11.84 -8.08 17.93
N GLU A 158 12.28 -8.94 18.86
CA GLU A 158 12.11 -8.72 20.30
C GLU A 158 13.22 -7.79 20.80
N VAL A 159 12.82 -6.67 21.39
CA VAL A 159 13.70 -5.70 22.04
C VAL A 159 13.36 -5.64 23.53
N ALA A 160 14.37 -5.61 24.40
CA ALA A 160 14.15 -5.42 25.83
C ALA A 160 13.50 -4.05 26.07
N SER A 161 12.41 -4.04 26.84
CA SER A 161 11.65 -2.81 27.17
C SER A 161 12.33 -1.96 28.22
#